data_AF-A0A1I2LUW4-F1
#
_entry.id   AF-A0A1I2LUW4-F1
#
_cell.length_a   1.000
_cell.length_b   1.000
_cell.length_c   1.000
_cell.angle_alpha   90.00
_cell.angle_beta   90.00
_cell.angle_gamma   90.00
#
_symmetry.space_group_name_H-M   'P 1'
#
loop_
_entity.id
_entity.type
_entity.pdbx_description
1 polymer ?
#
loop_
_entity_poly.entity_id
_entity_poly.type
_entity_poly.pdbx_seq_one_letter_code
_entity_poly.pdbx_strand_id
1 'polypeptide(L)'
;MDLACGRQTRAHDDVDLCLFRENNASLLRFFEDWEKAVAVPGEGRLVCCRSERDVEPPRHELHFCKEGQALEFLLIDREGDEVLFRRDPSIRMPLGRLARKDPLGRPYVSPAWQLLFKAKIPVPRTKRISLRTSRF
;
A
#
# COMPACT_ATOMS: atom_id res chain seq x y z
N MET A 1 15.84 9.79 -4.42
CA MET A 1 16.93 9.08 -3.70
C MET A 1 16.46 7.66 -3.42
N ASP A 2 17.26 6.63 -3.68
CA ASP A 2 16.89 5.23 -3.34
C ASP A 2 17.53 4.82 -2.01
N LEU A 3 16.77 4.90 -0.92
CA LEU A 3 17.29 4.76 0.45
C LEU A 3 17.95 3.41 0.71
N ALA A 4 17.40 2.32 0.17
CA ALA A 4 17.97 0.97 0.31
C ALA A 4 19.32 0.80 -0.41
N CYS A 5 19.58 1.59 -1.45
CA CYS A 5 20.80 1.55 -2.26
C CYS A 5 21.86 2.56 -1.78
N GLY A 6 21.48 3.49 -0.89
CA GLY A 6 22.35 4.58 -0.44
C GLY A 6 22.70 5.62 -1.52
N ARG A 7 22.11 5.52 -2.71
CA ARG A 7 22.34 6.41 -3.85
C ARG A 7 21.09 6.54 -4.69
N GLN A 8 21.02 7.56 -5.53
CA GLN A 8 19.98 7.67 -6.53
C GLN A 8 20.31 6.78 -7.75
N THR A 9 19.34 5.98 -8.20
CA THR A 9 19.44 5.07 -9.34
C THR A 9 18.61 5.53 -10.55
N ARG A 10 17.62 6.39 -10.32
CA ARG A 10 16.76 7.04 -11.34
C ARG A 10 16.22 8.38 -10.83
N ALA A 11 15.62 9.19 -11.70
CA ALA A 11 14.76 10.29 -11.26
C ALA A 11 13.52 9.74 -10.52
N HIS A 12 13.09 10.45 -9.48
CA HIS A 12 11.88 10.13 -8.70
C HIS A 12 11.02 11.38 -8.69
N ASP A 13 9.79 11.26 -9.16
CA ASP A 13 8.82 12.37 -9.23
C ASP A 13 7.86 12.34 -8.04
N ASP A 14 7.87 11.25 -7.28
CA ASP A 14 6.97 10.91 -6.19
C ASP A 14 7.69 10.28 -5.00
N VAL A 15 6.99 10.23 -3.87
CA VAL A 15 7.39 9.54 -2.64
C VAL A 15 6.15 8.89 -2.01
N ASP A 16 6.23 7.59 -1.76
CA ASP A 16 5.20 6.84 -1.03
C ASP A 16 5.52 6.83 0.47
N LEU A 17 4.53 7.16 1.30
CA LEU A 17 4.63 7.09 2.75
C LEU A 17 3.81 5.92 3.28
N CYS A 18 4.38 5.05 4.11
CA CYS A 18 3.60 4.01 4.79
C CYS A 18 3.14 4.47 6.17
N LEU A 19 1.87 4.21 6.50
CA LEU A 19 1.28 4.48 7.81
C LEU A 19 0.53 3.26 8.31
N PHE A 20 0.65 2.95 9.61
CA PHE A 20 -0.23 1.96 10.22
C PHE A 20 -1.67 2.46 10.28
N ARG A 21 -2.62 1.63 9.85
CA ARG A 21 -4.04 2.00 9.78
C ARG A 21 -4.59 2.49 11.12
N GLU A 22 -4.13 1.92 12.22
CA GLU A 22 -4.48 2.35 13.59
C GLU A 22 -4.15 3.83 13.89
N ASN A 23 -3.27 4.46 13.10
CA ASN A 23 -2.92 5.87 13.25
C ASN A 23 -3.66 6.80 12.28
N ASN A 24 -4.55 6.28 11.43
CA ASN A 24 -5.23 7.08 10.41
C ASN A 24 -6.04 8.24 11.00
N ALA A 25 -6.67 8.07 12.17
CA ALA A 25 -7.35 9.16 12.88
C ALA A 25 -6.46 10.40 13.04
N SER A 26 -5.22 10.18 13.46
CA SER A 26 -4.25 11.25 13.69
C SER A 26 -3.75 11.85 12.38
N LEU A 27 -3.61 11.04 11.33
CA LEU A 27 -3.25 11.51 10.00
C LEU A 27 -4.33 12.43 9.42
N LEU A 28 -5.60 12.00 9.45
CA LEU A 28 -6.73 12.78 8.92
C LEU A 28 -6.92 14.12 9.64
N ARG A 29 -6.63 14.16 10.95
CA ARG A 29 -6.64 15.38 11.77
C ARG A 29 -5.44 16.28 11.48
N PHE A 30 -4.24 15.71 11.35
CA PHE A 30 -3.04 16.49 11.04
C PHE A 30 -3.17 17.23 9.71
N PHE A 31 -3.80 16.60 8.72
CA PHE A 31 -4.11 17.19 7.42
C PHE A 31 -5.57 17.66 7.35
N GLU A 32 -6.09 18.33 8.39
CA GLU A 32 -7.49 18.77 8.40
C GLU A 32 -7.83 19.77 7.29
N ASP A 33 -6.90 20.70 7.04
CA ASP A 33 -7.02 21.77 6.03
C ASP A 33 -6.64 21.33 4.60
N TRP A 34 -6.47 20.04 4.36
CA TRP A 34 -6.15 19.49 3.04
C TRP A 34 -7.37 18.79 2.45
N GLU A 35 -7.47 18.81 1.11
CA GLU A 35 -8.41 17.94 0.42
C GLU A 35 -7.97 16.49 0.57
N LYS A 36 -8.90 15.63 0.98
CA LYS A 36 -8.64 14.22 1.32
C LYS A 36 -9.42 13.32 0.39
N ALA A 37 -8.74 12.39 -0.26
CA ALA A 37 -9.36 11.40 -1.12
C ALA A 37 -8.76 10.01 -0.91
N VAL A 38 -9.56 8.97 -1.08
CA VAL A 38 -9.14 7.58 -0.92
C VAL A 38 -9.39 6.81 -2.22
N ALA A 39 -8.45 5.97 -2.62
CA ALA A 39 -8.61 5.16 -3.83
C ALA A 39 -9.65 4.06 -3.63
N VAL A 40 -10.49 3.87 -4.65
CA VAL A 40 -11.46 2.78 -4.69
C VAL A 40 -10.80 1.56 -5.35
N PRO A 41 -10.58 0.45 -4.61
CA PRO A 41 -9.83 -0.69 -5.12
C PRO A 41 -10.46 -1.29 -6.38
N GLY A 42 -9.66 -1.45 -7.43
CA GLY A 42 -10.10 -2.06 -8.70
C GLY A 42 -10.87 -1.13 -9.63
N GLU A 43 -11.19 0.10 -9.21
CA GLU A 43 -12.00 1.04 -10.01
C GLU A 43 -11.19 2.19 -10.63
N GLY A 44 -9.95 2.41 -10.19
CA GLY A 44 -9.09 3.46 -10.75
C GLY A 44 -9.61 4.88 -10.51
N ARG A 45 -10.44 5.08 -9.48
CA ARG A 45 -10.97 6.40 -9.09
C ARG A 45 -10.69 6.70 -7.62
N LEU A 46 -10.66 7.99 -7.31
CA LEU A 46 -10.61 8.51 -5.95
C LEU A 46 -11.99 8.99 -5.51
N VAL A 47 -12.30 8.83 -4.23
CA VAL A 47 -13.51 9.39 -3.60
C VAL A 47 -13.12 10.20 -2.38
N CYS A 48 -13.90 11.24 -2.05
CA CYS A 48 -13.65 12.09 -0.90
C CYS A 48 -13.61 11.25 0.40
N CYS A 49 -12.55 11.44 1.19
CA CYS A 49 -12.37 10.83 2.50
C CYS A 49 -12.80 11.83 3.59
N ARG A 50 -13.92 11.56 4.25
CA ARG A 50 -14.51 12.46 5.27
C ARG A 50 -14.23 12.00 6.69
N SER A 51 -14.01 10.71 6.87
CA SER A 51 -13.84 10.09 8.19
C SER A 51 -12.96 8.85 8.12
N GLU A 52 -12.58 8.34 9.28
CA GLU A 52 -11.80 7.10 9.40
C GLU A 52 -12.49 5.88 8.77
N ARG A 53 -13.84 5.85 8.78
CA ARG A 53 -14.61 4.78 8.14
C ARG A 53 -14.39 4.74 6.62
N ASP A 54 -14.05 5.87 6.01
CA ASP A 54 -13.83 5.93 4.57
C ASP A 54 -12.53 5.23 4.16
N VAL A 55 -11.64 4.90 5.09
CA VAL A 55 -10.40 4.18 4.81
C VAL A 55 -10.38 2.76 5.36
N GLU A 56 -11.54 2.22 5.74
CA GLU A 56 -11.63 0.81 6.11
C GLU A 56 -11.21 -0.08 4.92
N PRO A 57 -10.64 -1.28 5.19
CA PRO A 57 -10.35 -2.25 4.15
C PRO A 57 -11.56 -2.48 3.22
N PRO A 58 -11.36 -2.61 1.90
CA PRO A 58 -10.08 -2.86 1.22
C PRO A 58 -9.30 -1.60 0.81
N ARG A 59 -9.72 -0.39 1.24
CA ARG A 59 -9.06 0.87 0.88
C ARG A 59 -7.72 1.01 1.60
N HIS A 60 -6.69 1.44 0.89
CA HIS A 60 -5.32 1.47 1.42
C HIS A 60 -4.45 2.59 0.86
N GLU A 61 -4.95 3.38 -0.09
CA GLU A 61 -4.25 4.52 -0.68
C GLU A 61 -5.03 5.78 -0.33
N LEU A 62 -4.42 6.64 0.48
CA LEU A 62 -4.99 7.89 0.93
C LEU A 62 -4.17 9.05 0.36
N HIS A 63 -4.85 9.95 -0.32
CA HIS A 63 -4.29 11.09 -1.03
C HIS A 63 -4.69 12.38 -0.32
N PHE A 64 -3.70 13.27 -0.17
CA PHE A 64 -3.88 14.60 0.37
C PHE A 64 -3.40 15.62 -0.66
N CYS A 65 -4.22 16.62 -0.95
CA CYS A 65 -3.87 17.69 -1.87
C CYS A 65 -4.10 19.08 -1.25
N LYS A 66 -3.15 20.00 -1.46
CA LYS A 66 -3.28 21.42 -1.10
C LYS A 66 -2.35 22.27 -1.94
N GLU A 67 -2.87 23.32 -2.59
CA GLU A 67 -2.07 24.33 -3.32
C GLU A 67 -1.03 23.75 -4.30
N GLY A 68 -1.41 22.72 -5.05
CA GLY A 68 -0.53 22.05 -6.01
C GLY A 68 0.46 21.05 -5.39
N GLN A 69 0.46 20.90 -4.07
CA GLN A 69 1.16 19.83 -3.36
C GLN A 69 0.25 18.60 -3.26
N ALA A 70 0.84 17.42 -3.45
CA ALA A 70 0.16 16.13 -3.31
C ALA A 70 1.02 15.18 -2.46
N LEU A 71 0.37 14.45 -1.56
CA LEU A 71 0.99 13.40 -0.75
C LEU A 71 0.15 12.13 -0.83
N GLU A 72 0.82 10.99 -0.90
CA GLU A 72 0.20 9.66 -0.88
C GLU A 72 0.67 8.87 0.35
N PHE A 73 -0.32 8.31 1.06
CA PHE A 73 -0.10 7.41 2.18
C PHE A 73 -0.67 6.02 1.85
N LEU A 74 0.19 5.01 1.94
CA LEU A 74 -0.14 3.60 1.89
C LEU A 74 -0.43 3.09 3.30
N LEU A 75 -1.71 2.77 3.56
CA LEU A 75 -2.15 2.19 4.82
C LEU A 75 -1.75 0.72 4.92
N ILE A 76 -1.05 0.37 5.98
CA ILE A 76 -0.62 -0.99 6.31
C ILE A 76 -1.20 -1.42 7.66
N ASP A 77 -1.41 -2.72 7.82
CA ASP A 77 -2.03 -3.31 9.01
C ASP A 77 -0.98 -4.10 9.81
N ARG A 78 -1.12 -4.15 11.13
CA ARG A 78 -0.23 -4.92 12.01
C ARG A 78 -1.00 -5.52 13.18
N GLU A 79 -0.44 -6.57 13.78
CA GLU A 79 -0.81 -7.03 15.12
C GLU A 79 0.46 -7.12 15.96
N GLY A 80 0.53 -6.31 17.03
CA GLY A 80 1.76 -6.15 17.80
C GLY A 80 2.91 -5.68 16.92
N ASP A 81 3.98 -6.46 16.88
CA ASP A 81 5.18 -6.19 16.07
C ASP A 81 5.17 -6.91 14.72
N GLU A 82 4.08 -7.55 14.32
CA GLU A 82 3.96 -8.27 13.05
C GLU A 82 3.09 -7.49 12.06
N VAL A 83 3.69 -7.03 10.97
CA VAL A 83 2.99 -6.34 9.88
C VAL A 83 2.37 -7.36 8.94
N LEU A 84 1.10 -7.13 8.60
CA LEU A 84 0.28 -8.02 7.78
C LEU A 84 0.32 -7.61 6.31
N PHE A 85 0.49 -8.58 5.42
CA PHE A 85 0.39 -8.32 4.00
C PHE A 85 -1.08 -8.24 3.56
N ARG A 86 -1.51 -7.08 3.06
CA ARG A 86 -2.92 -6.80 2.78
C ARG A 86 -3.61 -7.76 1.79
N ARG A 87 -2.87 -8.44 0.90
CA ARG A 87 -3.46 -9.38 -0.07
C ARG A 87 -3.61 -10.79 0.51
N ASP A 88 -2.84 -11.12 1.54
CA ASP A 88 -2.84 -12.40 2.23
C ASP A 88 -2.27 -12.21 3.65
N PRO A 89 -3.14 -12.06 4.69
CA PRO A 89 -2.71 -11.85 6.06
C PRO A 89 -1.91 -13.00 6.68
N SER A 90 -1.87 -14.19 6.05
CA SER A 90 -0.98 -15.27 6.49
C SER A 90 0.50 -14.94 6.23
N ILE A 91 0.78 -14.02 5.30
CA ILE A 91 2.11 -13.48 5.05
C ILE A 91 2.34 -12.29 5.98
N ARG A 92 3.30 -12.47 6.89
CA ARG A 92 3.62 -11.50 7.95
C ARG A 92 5.10 -11.14 7.94
N MET A 93 5.44 -9.95 8.44
CA MET A 93 6.82 -9.51 8.59
C MET A 93 7.01 -8.77 9.93
N PRO A 94 8.03 -9.14 10.73
CA PRO A 94 8.38 -8.39 11.91
C PRO A 94 8.69 -6.93 11.58
N LEU A 95 8.23 -5.99 12.42
CA LEU A 95 8.37 -4.55 12.22
C LEU A 95 9.82 -4.13 12.00
N GLY A 96 10.75 -4.69 12.79
CA GLY A 96 12.18 -4.43 12.65
C GLY A 96 12.80 -4.93 11.33
N ARG A 97 12.13 -5.84 10.62
CA ARG A 97 12.52 -6.26 9.26
C ARG A 97 11.86 -5.41 8.17
N LEU A 98 10.65 -4.89 8.43
CA LEU A 98 9.95 -3.99 7.52
C LEU A 98 10.60 -2.61 7.47
N ALA A 99 10.67 -1.93 8.61
CA ALA A 99 11.13 -0.56 8.72
C ALA A 99 12.64 -0.54 8.96
N ARG A 100 13.41 -0.38 7.88
CA ARG A 100 14.87 -0.28 7.96
C ARG A 100 15.30 1.18 7.96
N LYS A 101 16.53 1.44 8.39
CA LYS A 101 17.12 2.78 8.39
C LYS A 101 18.34 2.81 7.48
N ASP A 102 18.51 3.93 6.79
CA ASP A 102 19.74 4.22 6.06
C ASP A 102 20.82 4.76 7.03
N PRO A 103 22.05 5.04 6.56
CA PRO A 103 23.12 5.57 7.42
C PRO A 103 22.79 6.93 8.08
N LEU A 104 21.81 7.67 7.56
CA LEU A 104 21.34 8.94 8.14
C LEU A 104 20.15 8.75 9.09
N GLY A 105 19.76 7.50 9.37
CA GLY A 105 18.65 7.18 10.27
C GLY A 105 17.25 7.34 9.65
N ARG A 106 17.15 7.61 8.35
CA ARG A 106 15.88 7.79 7.65
C ARG A 106 15.17 6.44 7.48
N PRO A 107 13.91 6.30 7.90
CA PRO A 107 13.18 5.05 7.75
C PRO A 107 12.83 4.79 6.28
N TYR A 108 12.90 3.53 5.86
CA TYR A 108 12.43 3.07 4.56
C TYR A 108 11.87 1.65 4.65
N VAL A 109 10.90 1.33 3.79
CA VAL A 109 10.29 0.00 3.69
C VAL A 109 11.27 -0.97 3.05
N SER A 110 11.42 -2.15 3.64
CA SER A 110 12.33 -3.18 3.15
C SER A 110 12.06 -3.54 1.67
N PRO A 111 13.11 -3.72 0.84
CA PRO A 111 12.93 -4.09 -0.56
C PRO A 111 12.15 -5.40 -0.75
N ALA A 112 12.27 -6.36 0.18
CA ALA A 112 11.53 -7.60 0.13
C ALA A 112 10.00 -7.36 0.20
N TRP A 113 9.57 -6.44 1.07
CA TRP A 113 8.16 -6.05 1.17
C TRP A 113 7.69 -5.31 -0.09
N GLN A 114 8.52 -4.42 -0.64
CA GLN A 114 8.20 -3.74 -1.91
C GLN A 114 8.02 -4.73 -3.07
N LEU A 115 8.89 -5.74 -3.16
CA LEU A 115 8.80 -6.79 -4.19
C LEU A 115 7.52 -7.61 -4.05
N LEU A 116 7.04 -7.86 -2.83
CA LEU A 116 5.80 -8.58 -2.58
C LEU A 116 4.59 -7.88 -3.22
N PHE A 117 4.56 -6.54 -3.23
CA PHE A 117 3.51 -5.79 -3.92
C PHE A 117 3.63 -5.83 -5.45
N LYS A 118 4.85 -5.98 -5.97
CA LYS A 118 5.13 -6.12 -7.41
C LYS A 118 4.97 -7.55 -7.92
N ALA A 119 4.92 -8.52 -7.02
CA ALA A 119 4.60 -9.90 -7.35
C ALA A 119 3.15 -9.98 -7.86
N LYS A 120 2.97 -10.53 -9.07
CA LYS A 120 1.65 -10.84 -9.62
C LYS A 120 1.16 -12.13 -8.97
N ILE A 121 -0.09 -12.16 -8.51
CA ILE A 121 -0.74 -13.42 -8.12
C ILE A 121 -0.85 -14.27 -9.41
N PRO A 122 -0.25 -15.46 -9.48
CA PRO A 122 -0.49 -16.37 -10.59
C PRO A 122 -1.98 -16.74 -10.58
N VAL A 123 -2.73 -16.30 -11.59
CA VAL A 123 -4.11 -16.77 -11.77
C VAL A 123 -4.03 -18.26 -12.10
N PRO A 124 -4.70 -19.18 -11.37
CA PRO A 124 -4.73 -20.58 -11.74
C PRO A 124 -5.28 -20.71 -13.16
N ARG A 125 -4.52 -21.35 -14.06
CA ARG A 125 -5.06 -21.73 -15.37
C ARG A 125 -6.12 -22.81 -15.16
N THR A 126 -7.39 -22.43 -15.10
CA THR A 126 -8.49 -23.39 -15.25
C THR A 126 -8.36 -24.01 -16.63
N LYS A 127 -7.89 -25.26 -16.72
CA LYS A 127 -8.05 -26.07 -17.93
C LYS A 127 -9.57 -26.26 -18.12
N ARG A 128 -10.15 -25.57 -19.10
CA ARG A 128 -11.49 -25.89 -19.60
C ARG A 128 -11.45 -27.33 -20.13
N ILE A 129 -11.97 -28.28 -19.36
CA ILE A 129 -12.26 -29.62 -19.87
C ILE A 129 -13.46 -29.44 -20.80
N SER A 130 -13.24 -29.45 -22.12
CA SER A 130 -14.35 -29.58 -23.06
C SER A 130 -14.83 -31.02 -22.98
N LEU A 131 -15.96 -31.25 -22.30
CA LEU A 131 -16.69 -32.49 -22.48
C LEU A 131 -17.29 -32.47 -23.90
N ARG A 132 -16.63 -33.15 -24.84
CA ARG A 132 -17.26 -33.56 -26.09
C ARG A 132 -18.30 -34.62 -25.75
N THR A 133 -19.57 -34.26 -25.74
CA THR A 133 -20.65 -35.23 -25.88
C THR A 133 -20.83 -35.53 -27.37
N SER A 134 -20.23 -36.63 -27.84
CA SER A 134 -20.73 -37.34 -29.01
C SER A 134 -22.05 -38.01 -28.64
N ARG A 135 -23.10 -37.77 -29.43
CA ARG A 135 -24.14 -38.78 -29.68
C ARG A 135 -24.58 -38.71 -31.13
N PHE A 136 -24.83 -39.92 -31.62
CA PHE A 136 -25.15 -40.37 -32.98
C PHE A 136 -26.43 -39.76 -33.54
#